data_AF-A0A367RLN7-F1
#
_entry.id   AF-A0A367RLN7-F1
#
_cell.length_a   1.000
_cell.length_b   1.000
_cell.length_c   1.000
_cell.angle_alpha   90.00
_cell.angle_beta   90.00
_cell.angle_gamma   90.00
#
_symmetry.space_group_name_H-M   'P 1'
#
loop_
_entity.id
_entity.type
_entity.pdbx_description
1 polymer ?
#
loop_
_entity_poly.entity_id
_entity_poly.type
_entity_poly.pdbx_seq_one_letter_code
_entity_poly.pdbx_strand_id
1 'polypeptide(L)' 'MTTEQELQSLFNTLDSDQDGKVSINDLFLSPGLSAIISSETNTTSPQELLVNYDSDKDGSITFEELKEAVEKANNLN' A
#
# COMPACT_ATOMS: atom_id res chain seq x y z
N MET A 1 13.17 3.44 5.92
CA MET A 1 12.40 4.69 6.06
C MET A 1 12.15 5.22 4.65
N THR A 2 11.10 4.71 4.02
CA THR A 2 10.62 5.24 2.75
C THR A 2 10.11 6.66 2.95
N THR A 3 10.51 7.58 2.09
CA THR A 3 10.05 8.98 2.16
C THR A 3 8.65 9.12 1.58
N GLU A 4 7.91 10.17 1.95
CA GLU A 4 6.57 10.45 1.39
C GLU A 4 6.60 10.53 -0.15
N GLN A 5 7.68 11.05 -0.72
CA GLN A 5 7.87 11.14 -2.18
C GLN A 5 8.05 9.78 -2.85
N GLU A 6 8.79 8.87 -2.22
CA GLU A 6 8.96 7.49 -2.69
C GLU A 6 7.65 6.73 -2.56
N LEU A 7 6.93 6.90 -1.44
CA LEU A 7 5.63 6.31 -1.22
C LEU A 7 4.61 6.78 -2.27
N GLN A 8 4.61 8.08 -2.58
CA GLN A 8 3.74 8.66 -3.59
C GLN A 8 4.08 8.15 -4.99
N SER A 9 5.37 7.97 -5.30
CA SER A 9 5.80 7.41 -6.58
C SER A 9 5.39 5.95 -6.72
N LEU A 10 5.54 5.15 -5.64
CA LEU A 10 5.09 3.76 -5.60
C LEU A 10 3.56 3.67 -5.74
N PHE A 11 2.84 4.52 -5.01
CA PHE A 11 1.38 4.61 -5.08
C PHE A 11 0.90 4.91 -6.50
N ASN A 12 1.43 5.97 -7.12
CA ASN A 12 1.06 6.35 -8.48
C ASN A 12 1.42 5.29 -9.53
N THR A 13 2.39 4.43 -9.25
CA THR A 13 2.76 3.34 -10.16
C THR A 13 1.88 2.10 -9.95
N LEU A 14 1.35 1.91 -8.74
CA LEU A 14 0.39 0.86 -8.44
C LEU A 14 -1.00 1.21 -8.98
N ASP A 15 -1.48 2.43 -8.68
CA ASP A 15 -2.75 3.00 -9.13
C ASP A 15 -2.78 3.12 -10.67
N SER A 16 -3.10 1.99 -11.31
CA SER A 16 -2.96 1.81 -12.75
C SER A 16 -4.11 2.47 -13.51
N ASP A 17 -5.28 2.53 -12.90
CA ASP A 17 -6.47 3.22 -13.41
C ASP A 17 -6.57 4.68 -12.95
N GLN A 18 -5.67 5.14 -12.08
CA GLN A 18 -5.57 6.53 -11.59
C GLN A 18 -6.87 7.00 -10.95
N ASP A 19 -7.55 6.08 -10.25
CA ASP A 19 -8.79 6.38 -9.54
C ASP A 19 -8.52 7.00 -8.14
N GLY A 20 -7.24 7.10 -7.77
CA GLY A 20 -6.78 7.68 -6.52
C GLY A 20 -6.71 6.67 -5.37
N LYS A 21 -6.81 5.37 -5.66
CA LYS A 21 -6.72 4.30 -4.67
C LYS A 21 -6.12 3.03 -5.28
N VAL A 22 -5.36 2.31 -4.48
CA VAL A 22 -4.74 1.05 -4.92
C VAL A 22 -5.66 -0.09 -4.53
N SER A 23 -6.37 -0.66 -5.50
CA SER A 23 -7.23 -1.80 -5.25
C SER A 23 -6.43 -3.10 -5.21
N ILE A 24 -7.05 -4.16 -4.71
CA ILE A 24 -6.43 -5.49 -4.76
C ILE A 24 -6.02 -5.90 -6.18
N ASN A 25 -6.82 -5.50 -7.18
CA ASN A 25 -6.54 -5.75 -8.59
C ASN A 25 -5.23 -5.09 -9.01
N ASP A 26 -4.99 -3.84 -8.63
CA ASP A 26 -3.76 -3.10 -8.94
C ASP A 26 -2.53 -3.76 -8.33
N LEU A 27 -2.65 -4.22 -7.08
CA LEU A 27 -1.60 -4.99 -6.41
C LEU A 27 -1.30 -6.31 -7.14
N PHE A 28 -2.33 -6.98 -7.66
CA PHE A 28 -2.19 -8.20 -8.45
C PHE A 28 -1.58 -7.95 -9.84
N LEU A 29 -1.90 -6.83 -10.47
CA LEU A 29 -1.36 -6.42 -11.76
C LEU A 29 0.12 -5.98 -11.65
N SER A 30 0.53 -5.54 -10.47
CA SER A 30 1.87 -5.02 -10.18
C SER A 30 2.58 -5.81 -9.06
N PRO A 31 2.86 -7.11 -9.27
CA PRO A 31 3.40 -7.99 -8.22
C PRO A 31 4.77 -7.52 -7.68
N GLY A 32 5.62 -6.93 -8.53
CA GLY A 32 6.91 -6.39 -8.10
C GLY A 32 6.79 -5.23 -7.11
N LEU A 33 5.79 -4.36 -7.31
CA LEU A 33 5.53 -3.22 -6.41
C LEU A 33 4.80 -3.66 -5.15
N SER A 34 3.87 -4.62 -5.28
CA SER A 34 3.19 -5.22 -4.12
C SER A 34 4.20 -5.81 -3.13
N ALA A 35 5.29 -6.41 -3.60
CA ALA A 35 6.35 -6.96 -2.76
C ALA A 35 7.12 -5.86 -2.01
N ILE A 36 7.36 -4.71 -2.65
CA ILE A 36 8.01 -3.56 -2.02
C ILE A 36 7.14 -3.02 -0.88
N ILE A 37 5.85 -2.78 -1.15
CA ILE A 37 4.93 -2.30 -0.10
C ILE A 37 4.77 -3.34 1.01
N SER A 38 4.72 -4.63 0.65
CA SER A 38 4.63 -5.69 1.65
C SER A 38 5.84 -5.67 2.59
N SER A 39 7.05 -5.47 2.04
CA SER A 39 8.27 -5.31 2.82
C SER A 39 8.27 -4.05 3.70
N GLU A 40 7.77 -2.92 3.20
CA GLU A 40 7.74 -1.66 3.96
C GLU A 40 6.71 -1.66 5.09
N THR A 41 5.66 -2.46 4.95
CA THR A 41 4.55 -2.53 5.90
C THR A 41 4.60 -3.77 6.81
N ASN A 42 5.68 -4.56 6.73
CA ASN A 42 5.84 -5.85 7.43
C ASN A 42 4.65 -6.81 7.19
N THR A 43 4.12 -6.83 5.98
CA THR A 43 3.06 -7.75 5.59
C THR A 43 3.60 -8.82 4.65
N THR A 44 2.92 -9.97 4.61
CA THR A 44 3.36 -11.12 3.80
C THR A 44 2.67 -11.15 2.44
N SER A 45 1.57 -10.40 2.29
CA SER A 45 0.78 -10.39 1.07
C SER A 45 0.01 -9.08 0.89
N PRO A 46 -0.32 -8.71 -0.36
CA PRO A 46 -1.22 -7.58 -0.62
C PRO A 46 -2.62 -7.75 0.00
N GLN A 47 -3.04 -8.99 0.28
CA GLN A 47 -4.27 -9.26 1.02
C GLN A 47 -4.14 -8.89 2.50
N GLU A 48 -3.01 -9.20 3.14
CA GLU A 48 -2.75 -8.76 4.52
C GLU A 48 -2.61 -7.24 4.62
N LEU A 49 -2.07 -6.60 3.59
CA LEU A 49 -2.05 -5.14 3.48
C LEU A 49 -3.46 -4.56 3.58
N LEU A 50 -4.37 -5.02 2.73
CA LEU A 50 -5.77 -4.60 2.78
C LEU A 50 -6.35 -4.93 4.16
N VAL A 51 -6.28 -6.17 4.63
CA VAL A 51 -6.90 -6.55 5.91
C VAL A 51 -6.42 -5.72 7.11
N ASN A 52 -5.15 -5.31 7.12
CA ASN A 52 -4.56 -4.57 8.24
C ASN A 52 -4.69 -3.05 8.10
N TYR A 53 -4.81 -2.52 6.88
CA TYR A 53 -4.69 -1.08 6.62
C TYR A 53 -5.87 -0.46 5.86
N ASP A 54 -6.70 -1.25 5.17
CA ASP A 54 -8.01 -0.87 4.63
C ASP A 54 -8.97 -0.62 5.80
N SER A 55 -8.99 0.62 6.27
CA SER A 55 -9.66 0.98 7.52
C SER A 55 -11.16 1.11 7.33
N ASP A 56 -11.58 1.55 6.15
CA ASP A 56 -12.99 1.67 5.78
C ASP A 56 -13.57 0.40 5.13
N LYS A 57 -12.72 -0.57 4.79
CA LYS A 57 -13.06 -1.87 4.20
C LYS A 57 -13.71 -1.73 2.83
N ASP A 58 -13.31 -0.73 2.06
CA ASP A 58 -13.80 -0.51 0.70
C ASP A 58 -13.15 -1.46 -0.33
N GLY A 59 -12.11 -2.20 0.07
CA GLY A 59 -11.37 -3.13 -0.77
C GLY A 59 -10.23 -2.49 -1.56
N SER A 60 -9.91 -1.25 -1.24
CA SER A 60 -8.83 -0.45 -1.80
C SER A 60 -8.00 0.20 -0.67
N ILE A 61 -6.81 0.70 -1.01
CA ILE A 61 -5.98 1.46 -0.08
C ILE A 61 -5.75 2.83 -0.69
N THR A 62 -6.20 3.88 0.01
CA THR A 62 -5.93 5.26 -0.38
C THR A 62 -4.49 5.65 -0.05
N PHE A 63 -4.01 6.76 -0.63
CA PHE A 63 -2.66 7.26 -0.33
C PHE A 63 -2.47 7.56 1.18
N GLU A 64 -3.52 8.07 1.83
CA GLU A 64 -3.52 8.36 3.26
C GLU A 64 -3.38 7.07 4.09
N GLU A 65 -4.13 6.02 3.76
CA GLU A 65 -4.04 4.73 4.43
C GLU A 65 -2.70 4.03 4.19
N LEU A 66 -2.15 4.12 2.98
CA LEU A 66 -0.83 3.59 2.70
C LEU A 66 0.25 4.31 3.52
N LYS A 67 0.15 5.63 3.66
CA LYS A 67 1.06 6.42 4.48
C LYS A 67 0.95 6.01 5.95
N GLU A 68 -0.27 5.90 6.48
CA GLU A 68 -0.50 5.39 7.82
C GLU A 68 0.03 3.97 8.00
N ALA A 69 -0.06 3.11 6.98
CA ALA A 69 0.43 1.74 7.01
C ALA A 69 1.94 1.69 7.20
N VAL A 70 2.68 2.46 6.41
CA VAL A 70 4.14 2.57 6.52
C VAL A 70 4.54 3.23 7.83
N GLU A 71 3.85 4.28 8.27
CA GLU A 71 4.11 4.90 9.57
C GLU A 71 3.85 3.94 10.74
N LYS A 72 2.75 3.17 10.71
CA LYS A 72 2.46 2.14 11.72
C LYS A 72 3.49 1.03 11.71
N ALA A 73 3.88 0.53 10.54
CA ALA A 73 4.90 -0.51 10.43
C ALA A 73 6.28 -0.06 10.92
N ASN A 74 6.65 1.21 10.71
CA ASN A 74 7.90 1.77 11.22
C ASN A 74 7.83 2.15 12.73
N ASN A 75 6.64 2.41 13.28
CA ASN A 75 6.42 2.67 14.71
C ASN A 75 6.14 1.40 15.54
N LEU A 76 5.91 0.26 14.89
CA LEU A 76 5.86 -1.06 15.52
C LEU A 76 7.29 -1.56 15.74
N ASN A 77 7.91 -1.09 16.82
CA ASN A 77 9.24 -1.51 17.24
C ASN A 77 9.24 -1.96 18.70
#